data_AF-A0A1F8RWI1-F1
#
_entry.id   AF-A0A1F8RWI1-F1
#
_cell.length_a   1.000
_cell.length_b   1.000
_cell.length_c   1.000
_cell.angle_alpha   90.00
_cell.angle_beta   90.00
_cell.angle_gamma   90.00
#
_symmetry.space_group_name_H-M   'P 1'
#
loop_
_entity.id
_entity.type
_entity.pdbx_description
1 polymer ?
#
loop_
_entity_poly.entity_id
_entity_poly.type
_entity_poly.pdbx_seq_one_letter_code
_entity_poly.pdbx_strand_id
1 'polypeptide(L)'
;MLGDDPEIADFYESSGRMQRDGYRIVIDTLARKRPLRTGLGPEDATTILLVLLGTDVYRSMLEDHGWAEQKWRSWVIETLSEALFGHPADG
;
A
#
# COMPACT_ATOMS: atom_id res chain seq x y z
N MET A 1 -3.80 -6.10 -26.93
CA MET A 1 -4.92 -5.46 -26.22
C MET A 1 -5.74 -6.57 -25.59
N LEU A 2 -5.61 -6.78 -24.28
CA LEU A 2 -6.43 -7.73 -23.49
C LEU A 2 -7.51 -6.99 -22.67
N GLY A 3 -7.60 -5.66 -22.80
CA GLY A 3 -8.43 -4.80 -21.97
C GLY A 3 -9.83 -4.51 -22.50
N ASP A 4 -10.21 -5.06 -23.67
CA ASP A 4 -11.52 -4.80 -24.29
C ASP A 4 -12.54 -5.93 -24.04
N ASP A 5 -12.16 -6.97 -23.29
CA ASP A 5 -13.08 -8.03 -22.86
C ASP A 5 -13.76 -7.60 -21.54
N PRO A 6 -15.09 -7.40 -21.52
CA PRO A 6 -15.81 -6.95 -20.34
C PRO A 6 -15.69 -7.94 -19.17
N GLU A 7 -15.54 -9.25 -19.41
CA GLU A 7 -15.35 -10.22 -18.33
C GLU A 7 -13.97 -10.06 -17.66
N ILE A 8 -12.96 -9.67 -18.44
CA ILE A 8 -11.61 -9.39 -17.94
C ILE A 8 -11.60 -8.09 -17.14
N ALA A 9 -12.27 -7.03 -17.64
CA ALA A 9 -12.42 -5.76 -16.92
C ALA A 9 -13.13 -5.95 -15.57
N ASP A 10 -14.25 -6.68 -15.55
CA ASP A 10 -15.01 -6.98 -14.32
C ASP A 10 -14.18 -7.78 -13.32
N PHE A 11 -13.35 -8.72 -13.78
CA PHE A 11 -12.45 -9.49 -12.92
C PHE A 11 -11.35 -8.61 -12.31
N TYR A 12 -10.73 -7.71 -13.09
CA TYR A 12 -9.71 -6.77 -12.59
C TYR A 12 -10.30 -5.79 -11.58
N GLU A 13 -11.48 -5.24 -11.86
CA GLU A 13 -12.16 -4.35 -10.93
C GLU A 13 -12.57 -5.08 -9.64
N SER A 14 -13.11 -6.30 -9.75
CA SER A 14 -13.46 -7.15 -8.61
C SER A 14 -12.25 -7.45 -7.74
N SER A 15 -11.14 -7.84 -8.36
CA SER A 15 -9.88 -8.13 -7.67
C SER A 15 -9.30 -6.88 -7.00
N GLY A 16 -9.35 -5.73 -7.67
CA GLY A 16 -8.94 -4.44 -7.12
C GLY A 16 -9.80 -3.99 -5.94
N ARG A 17 -11.12 -4.23 -5.99
CA ARG A 17 -12.04 -4.01 -4.88
C ARG A 17 -11.69 -4.89 -3.69
N MET A 18 -11.51 -6.19 -3.90
CA MET A 18 -11.16 -7.13 -2.81
C MET A 18 -9.82 -6.78 -2.15
N GLN A 19 -8.81 -6.39 -2.93
CA GLN A 19 -7.53 -5.97 -2.40
C GLN A 19 -7.65 -4.67 -1.58
N ARG A 20 -8.41 -3.69 -2.09
CA ARG A 20 -8.69 -2.44 -1.38
C ARG A 20 -9.39 -2.70 -0.04
N ASP A 21 -10.40 -3.56 -0.03
CA ASP A 21 -11.14 -3.91 1.19
C ASP A 21 -10.23 -4.62 2.21
N GLY A 22 -9.36 -5.53 1.74
CA GLY A 22 -8.35 -6.17 2.57
C GLY A 22 -7.41 -5.16 3.23
N TYR A 23 -6.86 -4.22 2.46
CA TYR A 23 -6.00 -3.18 3.02
C TYR A 23 -6.77 -2.19 3.90
N ARG A 24 -8.06 -1.97 3.64
CA ARG A 24 -8.88 -1.15 4.51
C ARG A 24 -9.00 -1.74 5.91
N ILE A 25 -9.22 -3.05 6.01
CA ILE A 25 -9.26 -3.77 7.30
C ILE A 25 -7.92 -3.63 8.04
N VAL A 26 -6.80 -3.68 7.32
CA VAL A 26 -5.45 -3.47 7.88
C VAL A 26 -5.34 -2.05 8.45
N ILE A 27 -5.70 -1.02 7.68
CA ILE A 27 -5.66 0.39 8.12
C ILE A 27 -6.54 0.60 9.35
N ASP A 28 -7.78 0.12 9.34
CA ASP A 28 -8.69 0.28 10.49
C ASP A 28 -8.14 -0.42 11.74
N THR A 29 -7.44 -1.55 11.57
CA THR A 29 -6.80 -2.26 12.68
C THR A 29 -5.58 -1.52 13.22
N LEU A 30 -4.77 -0.93 12.35
CA LEU A 30 -3.60 -0.15 12.74
C LEU A 30 -4.01 1.18 13.41
N ALA A 31 -5.02 1.86 12.87
CA ALA A 31 -5.55 3.13 13.40
C ALA A 31 -6.08 2.99 14.83
N ARG A 32 -6.58 1.81 15.20
CA ARG A 32 -6.97 1.49 16.59
C ARG A 32 -5.79 1.41 17.56
N LYS A 33 -4.58 1.11 17.08
CA LYS A 33 -3.36 0.98 17.90
C LYS A 33 -2.55 2.27 17.95
N ARG A 34 -2.47 2.98 16.83
CA ARG A 34 -1.79 4.27 16.70
C ARG A 34 -2.61 5.15 15.77
N PRO A 35 -2.96 6.39 16.18
CA PRO A 35 -3.65 7.32 15.30
C PRO A 35 -2.87 7.53 14.01
N LEU A 36 -3.58 7.56 12.87
CA LEU A 36 -3.00 8.03 11.62
C LEU A 36 -2.51 9.48 11.79
N ARG A 37 -1.51 9.86 10.99
CA ARG A 37 -0.97 11.23 11.01
C ARG A 37 -2.09 12.24 10.73
N THR A 38 -1.96 13.43 11.31
CA THR A 38 -2.95 14.50 11.16
C THR A 38 -3.26 14.78 9.68
N GLY A 39 -4.54 14.83 9.35
CA GLY A 39 -5.04 15.06 7.99
C GLY A 39 -5.03 13.84 7.07
N LEU A 40 -4.60 12.66 7.54
CA LEU A 40 -4.67 11.43 6.76
C LEU A 40 -5.95 10.64 7.06
N GLY A 41 -6.84 10.58 6.07
CA GLY A 41 -8.03 9.76 6.12
C GLY A 41 -7.71 8.26 5.92
N PRO A 42 -8.54 7.34 6.46
CA PRO A 42 -8.36 5.91 6.24
C PRO A 42 -8.42 5.45 4.77
N GLU A 43 -9.14 6.16 3.90
CA GLU A 43 -9.17 5.88 2.45
C GLU A 43 -7.83 6.21 1.78
N ASP A 44 -7.30 7.41 2.04
CA ASP A 44 -5.98 7.82 1.54
C ASP A 44 -4.88 6.91 2.09
N ALA A 45 -4.95 6.54 3.37
CA ALA A 45 -4.06 5.55 3.99
C ALA A 45 -4.12 4.19 3.28
N THR A 46 -5.31 3.75 2.85
CA THR A 46 -5.48 2.50 2.09
C THR A 46 -4.86 2.61 0.71
N THR A 47 -5.00 3.77 0.06
CA THR A 47 -4.35 4.06 -1.23
C THR A 47 -2.83 4.02 -1.14
N ILE A 48 -2.25 4.52 -0.04
CA ILE A 48 -0.81 4.41 0.22
C ILE A 48 -0.35 2.95 0.25
N LEU A 49 -1.09 2.05 0.91
CA LEU A 49 -0.78 0.61 0.91
C LEU A 49 -0.87 0.01 -0.49
N LEU A 50 -1.94 0.31 -1.24
CA LEU A 50 -2.14 -0.19 -2.60
C LEU A 50 -0.97 0.19 -3.52
N VAL A 51 -0.45 1.42 -3.38
CA VAL A 51 0.68 1.89 -4.19
C VAL A 51 1.98 1.23 -3.73
N LEU A 52 2.35 1.33 -2.45
CA LEU A 52 3.67 0.91 -1.97
C LEU A 52 3.85 -0.62 -1.89
N LEU A 53 2.76 -1.36 -1.71
CA LEU A 53 2.76 -2.83 -1.69
C LEU A 53 2.34 -3.42 -3.05
N GLY A 54 2.11 -2.57 -4.05
CA GLY A 54 1.77 -3.00 -5.40
C GLY A 54 2.89 -3.80 -6.06
N THR A 55 2.52 -4.79 -6.88
CA THR A 55 3.46 -5.67 -7.57
C THR A 55 4.46 -4.90 -8.44
N ASP A 56 4.03 -3.81 -9.09
CA ASP A 56 4.89 -3.01 -9.95
C ASP A 56 6.00 -2.30 -9.14
N VAL A 57 5.66 -1.76 -7.96
CA VAL A 57 6.64 -1.13 -7.06
C VAL A 57 7.62 -2.16 -6.52
N TYR A 58 7.12 -3.32 -6.07
CA TYR A 58 7.98 -4.42 -5.63
C TYR A 58 8.94 -4.86 -6.73
N ARG A 59 8.42 -5.11 -7.94
CA ARG A 59 9.21 -5.55 -9.09
C ARG A 59 10.25 -4.52 -9.49
N SER A 60 9.88 -3.25 -9.61
CA SER A 60 10.80 -2.20 -10.02
C SER A 60 11.95 -2.04 -9.02
N MET A 61 11.67 -2.15 -7.71
CA MET A 61 12.72 -2.06 -6.69
C MET A 61 13.73 -3.22 -6.77
N LEU A 62 13.25 -4.46 -6.96
CA LEU A 62 14.12 -5.64 -6.97
C LEU A 62 14.80 -5.86 -8.33
N GLU A 63 14.05 -5.77 -9.43
CA GLU A 63 14.54 -6.09 -10.78
C GLU A 63 15.23 -4.88 -11.42
N ASP A 64 14.56 -3.73 -11.49
CA ASP A 64 15.09 -2.57 -12.23
C ASP A 64 16.17 -1.83 -11.42
N HIS A 65 15.97 -1.75 -10.11
CA HIS A 65 16.88 -1.04 -9.19
C HIS A 65 17.80 -1.97 -8.38
N GLY A 66 17.68 -3.28 -8.55
CA GLY A 66 18.62 -4.26 -8.00
C GLY A 66 18.65 -4.35 -6.48
N TRP A 67 17.58 -3.95 -5.78
CA TRP A 67 17.54 -4.06 -4.33
C TRP A 67 17.44 -5.52 -3.89
N ALA A 68 18.20 -5.88 -2.86
CA ALA A 68 17.95 -7.12 -2.14
C ALA A 68 16.56 -7.06 -1.47
N GLU A 69 15.84 -8.18 -1.46
CA GLU A 69 14.50 -8.28 -0.85
C GLU A 69 14.47 -7.78 0.60
N GLN A 70 15.49 -8.12 1.39
CA GLN A 70 15.61 -7.65 2.77
C GLN A 70 15.72 -6.13 2.88
N LYS A 71 16.42 -5.48 1.94
CA LYS A 71 16.52 -4.02 1.88
C LYS A 71 15.15 -3.41 1.56
N TRP A 72 14.45 -3.95 0.56
CA TRP A 72 13.08 -3.52 0.23
C TRP A 72 12.14 -3.67 1.43
N ARG A 73 12.19 -4.80 2.13
CA ARG A 73 11.34 -5.07 3.30
C ARG A 73 11.57 -4.05 4.41
N SER A 74 12.83 -3.77 4.75
CA SER A 74 13.16 -2.77 5.78
C SER A 74 12.65 -1.39 5.37
N TRP A 75 12.94 -0.98 4.13
CA TRP A 75 12.53 0.32 3.62
C TRP A 75 11.02 0.51 3.56
N VAL A 76 10.27 -0.49 3.09
CA VAL A 76 8.81 -0.35 2.93
C VAL A 76 8.12 -0.27 4.29
N ILE A 77 8.64 -0.97 5.31
CA ILE A 77 8.14 -0.88 6.68
C ILE A 77 8.38 0.52 7.26
N GLU A 78 9.59 1.06 7.11
CA GLU A 78 9.93 2.42 7.55
C GLU A 78 9.06 3.46 6.85
N THR A 79 9.02 3.41 5.51
CA THR A 79 8.27 4.35 4.67
C THR A 79 6.78 4.33 4.99
N LEU A 80 6.19 3.14 5.13
CA LEU A 80 4.79 3.02 5.52
C LEU A 80 4.53 3.53 6.93
N SER A 81 5.43 3.26 7.87
CA SER A 81 5.29 3.74 9.25
C SER A 81 5.27 5.26 9.31
N GLU A 82 6.16 5.92 8.56
CA GLU A 82 6.21 7.37 8.47
C GLU A 82 5.02 7.96 7.70
N ALA A 83 4.69 7.38 6.55
CA ALA A 83 3.59 7.86 5.72
C ALA A 83 2.23 7.76 6.42
N LEU A 84 2.03 6.73 7.24
CA LEU A 84 0.77 6.48 7.95
C LEU A 84 0.67 7.21 9.28
N PHE A 85 1.76 7.28 10.05
CA PHE A 85 1.69 7.74 11.44
C PHE A 85 2.57 8.95 11.73
N GLY A 86 3.26 9.47 10.73
CA GLY A 86 4.25 10.53 10.87
C GLY A 86 5.54 10.01 11.51
N HIS A 87 6.57 10.86 11.44
CA HIS A 87 7.74 10.68 12.29
C HIS A 87 7.25 10.72 13.75
N PRO A 88 7.82 9.92 14.69
CA PRO A 88 7.71 10.29 16.10
C PRO A 88 8.09 11.76 16.18
N ALA A 89 7.21 12.61 16.73
CA ALA A 89 7.55 14.01 16.90
C ALA A 89 8.92 14.06 17.59
N ASP A 90 9.85 14.84 17.05
CA ASP A 90 11.01 15.25 17.81
C ASP A 90 10.51 16.05 19.02
N GLY A 91 10.16 15.37 20.12
CA GLY A 91 9.72 15.98 21.38
C GLY A 91 8.29 16.50 21.40
#